data_AF-A0A8H3GTM4-F1
#
_entry.id   AF-A0A8H3GTM4-F1
#
_cell.length_a   1.000
_cell.length_b   1.000
_cell.length_c   1.000
_cell.angle_alpha   90.00
_cell.angle_beta   90.00
_cell.angle_gamma   90.00
#
_symmetry.space_group_name_H-M   'P 1'
#
loop_
_entity.id
_entity.type
_entity.pdbx_description
1 polymer ?
#
loop_
_entity_poly.entity_id
_entity_poly.type
_entity_poly.pdbx_seq_one_letter_code
_entity_poly.pdbx_strand_id
1 'polypeptide(L)'
;MEEYQHFGVVDEAHVIHTWGAGFRVDYGRVGNLRAMFYNVPFSATPAIKQLIIECLRLGKLAKINLGNVCHNIEYSVHLMKGGSESKELFRFFSDPQNIHKTMVFVNKTHDTHVIATKLRKHLGFEGTPE
;
A
#
# COMPACT_ATOMS: atom_id res chain seq x y z
N MET A 1 -28.51 28.56 9.43
CA MET A 1 -28.10 27.14 9.47
C MET A 1 -27.42 26.88 8.14
N GLU A 2 -26.11 26.65 8.16
CA GLU A 2 -25.38 26.27 6.94
C GLU A 2 -25.88 24.91 6.49
N GLU A 3 -26.31 24.80 5.23
CA GLU A 3 -26.60 23.53 4.58
C GLU A 3 -25.28 22.75 4.45
N TYR A 4 -25.00 21.87 5.40
CA TYR A 4 -23.92 20.91 5.24
C TYR A 4 -24.31 19.92 4.15
N GLN A 5 -23.69 20.06 2.98
CA GLN A 5 -23.81 19.08 1.91
C GLN A 5 -23.07 17.82 2.35
N HIS A 6 -23.82 16.77 2.70
CA HIS A 6 -23.24 15.49 3.07
C HIS A 6 -22.59 14.81 1.86
N PHE A 7 -21.44 14.16 2.06
CA PHE A 7 -20.69 13.45 1.01
C PHE A 7 -20.08 12.16 1.57
N GLY A 8 -20.26 11.06 0.85
CA GLY A 8 -19.70 9.76 1.20
C GLY A 8 -18.37 9.51 0.49
N VAL A 9 -17.37 9.03 1.23
CA VAL A 9 -16.08 8.62 0.65
C VAL A 9 -15.81 7.18 1.05
N VAL A 10 -15.56 6.32 0.06
CA VAL A 10 -15.09 4.95 0.27
C VAL A 10 -13.62 4.87 -0.11
N ASP A 11 -12.76 4.96 0.90
CA ASP A 11 -11.33 4.82 0.70
C ASP A 11 -10.93 3.35 0.52
N GLU A 12 -9.88 3.10 -0.25
CA GLU A 12 -9.35 1.78 -0.58
C GLU A 12 -10.39 0.80 -1.13
N ALA A 13 -11.32 1.28 -1.97
CA ALA A 13 -12.44 0.47 -2.46
C ALA A 13 -12.00 -0.78 -3.25
N HIS A 14 -10.76 -0.81 -3.75
CA HIS A 14 -10.14 -1.97 -4.39
C HIS A 14 -10.14 -3.24 -3.52
N VAL A 15 -10.21 -3.08 -2.20
CA VAL A 15 -10.28 -4.16 -1.21
C VAL A 15 -11.54 -5.01 -1.35
N ILE A 16 -12.65 -4.46 -1.88
CA ILE A 16 -13.90 -5.20 -2.15
C ILE A 16 -13.65 -6.41 -3.05
N HIS A 17 -12.65 -6.36 -3.93
CA HIS A 17 -12.43 -7.36 -4.96
C HIS A 17 -11.07 -8.07 -4.86
N THR A 18 -10.02 -7.41 -4.37
CA THR A 18 -8.65 -7.79 -4.77
C THR A 18 -7.94 -8.77 -3.82
N TRP A 19 -8.51 -9.10 -2.66
CA TRP A 19 -7.77 -9.81 -1.60
C TRP A 19 -8.31 -11.21 -1.25
N GLY A 20 -8.91 -11.90 -2.24
CA GLY A 20 -9.34 -13.30 -2.11
C GLY A 20 -10.63 -13.49 -1.29
N ALA A 21 -11.15 -14.71 -1.29
CA ALA A 21 -12.38 -15.07 -0.57
C ALA A 21 -12.15 -14.97 0.95
N GLY A 22 -12.50 -13.83 1.55
CA GLY A 22 -12.50 -13.66 3.01
C GLY A 22 -11.91 -12.34 3.54
N PHE A 23 -11.20 -11.57 2.71
CA PHE A 23 -10.63 -10.31 3.17
C PHE A 23 -11.65 -9.17 3.13
N ARG A 24 -11.97 -8.62 4.31
CA ARG A 24 -12.93 -7.52 4.52
C ARG A 24 -14.27 -7.70 3.77
N VAL A 25 -14.90 -8.86 3.93
CA VAL A 25 -16.21 -9.17 3.29
C VAL A 25 -17.26 -8.09 3.56
N ASP A 26 -17.21 -7.43 4.71
CA ASP A 26 -18.12 -6.35 5.07
C ASP A 26 -17.98 -5.10 4.19
N TYR A 27 -16.85 -4.88 3.51
CA TYR A 27 -16.70 -3.78 2.54
C TYR A 27 -17.68 -3.94 1.36
N GLY A 28 -18.05 -5.16 0.99
CA GLY A 28 -19.08 -5.41 -0.02
C GLY A 28 -20.48 -4.92 0.40
N ARG A 29 -20.70 -4.68 1.71
CA ARG A 29 -21.96 -4.19 2.26
C ARG A 29 -22.02 -2.67 2.36
N VAL A 30 -20.92 -1.94 2.12
CA VAL A 30 -20.90 -0.46 2.20
C VAL A 30 -21.90 0.18 1.25
N GLY A 31 -22.20 -0.46 0.10
CA GLY A 31 -23.26 -0.01 -0.79
C GLY A 31 -24.66 0.03 -0.16
N ASN A 32 -24.90 -0.69 0.94
CA ASN A 32 -26.17 -0.63 1.67
C ASN A 32 -26.37 0.72 2.38
N LEU A 33 -25.29 1.43 2.72
CA LEU A 33 -25.40 2.78 3.30
C LEU A 33 -26.07 3.76 2.33
N ARG A 34 -25.95 3.54 1.02
CA ARG A 34 -26.65 4.35 0.02
C ARG A 34 -28.16 4.15 0.00
N ALA A 35 -28.65 3.04 0.54
CA ALA A 35 -30.09 2.87 0.76
C ALA A 35 -30.58 3.66 1.97
N MET A 36 -29.70 3.99 2.92
CA MET A 36 -30.02 4.77 4.13
C MET A 36 -29.82 6.28 3.93
N PHE A 37 -28.84 6.68 3.12
CA PHE A 37 -28.54 8.09 2.83
C PHE A 37 -28.97 8.48 1.42
N TYR A 38 -30.22 8.93 1.30
CA TYR A 38 -30.78 9.41 0.04
C TYR A 38 -30.13 10.73 -0.41
N ASN A 39 -29.89 10.90 -1.71
CA ASN A 39 -29.29 12.09 -2.33
C ASN A 39 -27.88 12.50 -1.86
N VAL A 40 -27.15 11.64 -1.17
CA VAL A 40 -25.74 11.88 -0.82
C VAL A 40 -24.83 11.41 -1.96
N PRO A 41 -23.96 12.27 -2.54
CA PRO A 41 -22.98 11.85 -3.53
C PRO A 41 -21.86 10.99 -2.90
N PHE A 42 -21.30 10.06 -3.67
CA PHE A 42 -20.24 9.16 -3.22
C PHE A 42 -19.02 9.21 -4.14
N SER A 43 -17.81 9.14 -3.57
CA SER A 43 -16.57 8.84 -4.29
C SER A 43 -15.90 7.58 -3.74
N ALA A 44 -15.04 6.97 -4.57
CA ALA A 44 -14.26 5.80 -4.21
C ALA A 44 -12.84 5.87 -4.82
N THR A 45 -11.82 5.52 -4.05
CA THR A 45 -10.39 5.51 -4.46
C THR A 45 -9.91 4.09 -4.82
N PRO A 46 -8.71 3.97 -5.41
CA PRO A 46 -8.49 3.64 -6.82
C PRO A 46 -9.09 2.28 -7.20
N ALA A 47 -10.33 2.27 -7.68
CA ALA A 47 -11.00 1.01 -7.97
C ALA A 47 -11.99 1.15 -9.11
N ILE A 48 -11.50 0.88 -10.32
CA ILE A 48 -12.38 0.80 -11.49
C ILE A 48 -12.37 -0.64 -11.98
N LYS A 49 -13.00 -1.48 -11.16
CA LYS A 49 -13.45 -2.80 -11.52
C LYS A 49 -14.98 -2.78 -11.48
N GLN A 50 -15.61 -3.39 -12.48
CA GLN A 50 -17.06 -3.45 -12.61
C GLN A 50 -17.74 -3.93 -11.31
N LEU A 51 -17.13 -4.90 -10.62
CA LEU A 51 -17.62 -5.42 -9.34
C LEU A 51 -17.76 -4.33 -8.26
N ILE A 52 -16.88 -3.34 -8.23
CA ILE A 52 -16.89 -2.30 -7.19
C ILE A 52 -18.00 -1.29 -7.45
N ILE A 53 -18.22 -0.94 -8.73
CA ILE A 53 -19.36 -0.13 -9.16
C ILE A 53 -20.66 -0.81 -8.74
N GLU A 54 -20.77 -2.13 -8.95
CA GLU A 54 -21.94 -2.92 -8.57
C GLU A 54 -22.11 -3.00 -7.04
N CYS A 55 -21.05 -3.33 -6.29
CA CYS A 55 -21.10 -3.42 -4.83
C CYS A 55 -21.48 -2.07 -4.18
N LEU A 56 -20.91 -0.97 -4.67
CA LEU A 56 -21.23 0.39 -4.18
C LEU A 56 -22.47 0.99 -4.86
N ARG A 57 -23.09 0.24 -5.76
CA ARG A 57 -24.28 0.62 -6.56
C ARG A 57 -24.10 1.91 -7.36
N LEU A 58 -22.87 2.31 -7.66
CA LEU A 58 -22.54 3.60 -8.25
C LEU A 58 -23.26 3.72 -9.59
N GLY A 59 -24.06 4.79 -9.74
CA GLY A 59 -24.82 5.05 -10.96
C GLY A 59 -23.92 5.62 -12.05
N LYS A 60 -24.35 6.72 -12.67
CA LYS A 60 -23.49 7.46 -13.60
C LYS A 60 -22.24 7.96 -12.87
N LEU A 61 -21.07 7.47 -13.26
CA LEU A 61 -19.78 7.77 -12.63
C LEU A 61 -18.99 8.78 -13.47
N ALA A 62 -18.39 9.78 -12.81
CA ALA A 62 -17.25 10.50 -13.37
C ALA A 62 -15.96 9.74 -13.01
N LYS A 63 -15.22 9.27 -14.02
CA LYS A 63 -13.94 8.57 -13.84
C LYS A 63 -12.80 9.58 -13.94
N ILE A 64 -12.01 9.70 -12.87
CA ILE A 64 -10.76 10.46 -12.87
C ILE A 64 -9.62 9.45 -12.79
N ASN A 65 -8.73 9.46 -13.80
CA ASN A 65 -7.53 8.63 -13.82
C ASN A 65 -6.30 9.56 -13.85
N LEU A 66 -5.51 9.53 -12.78
CA LEU A 66 -4.30 10.34 -12.65
C LEU A 66 -3.03 9.62 -13.13
N GLY A 67 -3.15 8.37 -13.60
CA GLY A 67 -2.01 7.51 -13.90
C GLY A 67 -1.32 6.99 -12.63
N ASN A 68 -0.17 6.36 -12.82
CA ASN A 68 0.65 5.78 -11.74
C ASN A 68 2.12 6.26 -11.80
N VAL A 69 2.38 7.34 -12.54
CA VAL A 69 3.74 7.90 -12.68
C VAL A 69 4.09 8.65 -11.40
N CYS A 70 5.10 8.15 -10.68
CA CYS A 70 5.67 8.82 -9.51
C CYS A 70 6.94 9.57 -9.92
N HIS A 71 6.83 10.86 -10.23
CA HIS A 71 7.95 11.68 -10.70
C HIS A 71 9.08 11.86 -9.67
N ASN A 72 8.81 11.56 -8.40
CA ASN A 72 9.75 11.62 -7.29
C ASN A 72 10.40 10.27 -6.96
N ILE A 73 10.26 9.25 -7.81
CA ILE A 73 10.88 7.93 -7.64
C ILE A 73 11.92 7.71 -8.73
N GLU A 74 13.17 7.50 -8.32
CA GLU A 74 14.23 7.01 -9.19
C GLU A 74 14.25 5.48 -9.18
N TYR A 75 14.26 4.86 -10.37
CA TYR A 75 14.29 3.42 -10.51
C TYR A 75 15.69 2.96 -10.93
N SER A 76 16.22 1.96 -10.22
CA SER A 76 17.48 1.32 -10.60
C SER A 76 17.39 -0.20 -10.43
N VAL A 77 18.11 -0.93 -11.28
CA VAL A 77 18.20 -2.39 -11.23
C VAL A 77 19.65 -2.78 -10.99
N HIS A 78 19.85 -3.63 -10.00
CA HIS A 78 21.17 -4.04 -9.54
C HIS A 78 21.27 -5.55 -9.56
N LEU A 79 22.22 -6.09 -10.33
CA LEU A 79 22.49 -7.52 -10.30
C LEU A 79 23.13 -7.89 -8.96
N MET A 80 22.53 -8.86 -8.25
CA MET A 80 23.07 -9.43 -7.01
C MET A 80 23.46 -10.88 -7.24
N LYS A 81 24.73 -11.22 -7.05
CA LYS A 81 25.26 -12.57 -7.28
C LYS A 81 25.19 -13.47 -6.05
N GLY A 82 25.19 -12.89 -4.85
CA GLY A 82 25.36 -13.66 -3.60
C GLY A 82 24.08 -14.19 -2.92
N GLY A 83 22.88 -13.96 -3.49
CA GLY A 83 21.62 -14.35 -2.83
C GLY A 83 21.47 -13.77 -1.42
N SER A 84 20.95 -14.55 -0.46
CA SER A 84 20.77 -14.15 0.96
C SER A 84 22.09 -13.99 1.73
N GLU A 85 23.20 -14.47 1.17
CA GLU A 85 24.55 -14.30 1.72
C GLU A 85 25.29 -13.09 1.14
N SER A 86 24.66 -12.38 0.19
CA SER A 86 25.29 -11.26 -0.48
C SER A 86 25.52 -10.08 0.46
N LYS A 87 26.76 -9.57 0.46
CA LYS A 87 27.11 -8.27 1.05
C LYS A 87 26.84 -7.10 0.09
N GLU A 88 26.37 -7.37 -1.14
CA GLU A 88 26.11 -6.35 -2.16
C GLU A 88 25.03 -5.36 -1.75
N LEU A 89 24.13 -5.75 -0.83
CA LEU A 89 23.15 -4.84 -0.23
C LEU A 89 23.79 -3.75 0.63
N PHE A 90 24.93 -4.03 1.26
CA PHE A 90 25.54 -3.11 2.24
C PHE A 90 26.12 -1.85 1.61
N ARG A 91 26.41 -1.88 0.30
CA ARG A 91 26.86 -0.69 -0.44
C ARG A 91 25.82 0.44 -0.46
N PHE A 92 24.54 0.12 -0.25
CA PHE A 92 23.46 1.10 -0.16
C PHE A 92 23.34 1.72 1.25
N PHE A 93 24.11 1.21 2.22
CA PHE A 93 24.09 1.62 3.62
C PHE A 93 25.52 1.86 4.12
N SER A 94 26.32 2.59 3.34
CA SER A 94 27.75 2.81 3.60
C SER A 94 28.03 3.74 4.78
N ASP A 95 27.11 4.64 5.11
CA ASP A 95 27.24 5.58 6.23
C ASP A 95 26.17 5.29 7.30
N PRO A 96 26.54 4.67 8.43
CA PRO A 96 25.63 4.41 9.54
C PRO A 96 24.99 5.65 10.16
N GLN A 97 25.61 6.83 10.02
CA GLN A 97 25.08 8.08 10.56
C GLN A 97 24.09 8.77 9.62
N ASN A 98 24.04 8.36 8.36
CA ASN A 98 23.22 8.98 7.32
C ASN A 98 22.37 7.95 6.58
N ILE A 99 21.57 7.21 7.33
CA ILE A 99 20.59 6.27 6.77
C ILE A 99 19.22 6.94 6.74
N HIS A 100 18.74 7.23 5.54
CA HIS A 100 17.34 7.60 5.35
C HIS A 100 16.42 6.45 5.80
N LYS A 101 15.20 6.77 6.23
CA LYS A 101 14.20 5.73 6.53
C LYS A 101 13.93 4.91 5.27
N THR A 102 14.39 3.66 5.26
CA THR A 102 14.36 2.75 4.11
C THR A 102 13.61 1.48 4.46
N MET A 103 12.81 0.99 3.52
CA MET A 103 12.13 -0.30 3.60
C MET A 103 12.80 -1.28 2.64
N VAL A 104 13.17 -2.46 3.15
CA VAL A 104 13.77 -3.54 2.35
C VAL A 104 12.78 -4.69 2.31
N PHE A 105 12.26 -5.01 1.13
CA PHE A 105 11.39 -6.16 0.92
C PHE A 105 12.22 -7.41 0.61
N VAL A 106 11.90 -8.51 1.27
CA VAL A 106 12.56 -9.81 1.10
C VAL A 106 11.50 -10.89 0.95
N ASN A 107 11.75 -11.84 0.05
CA ASN A 107 10.74 -12.83 -0.35
C ASN A 107 10.35 -13.83 0.75
N LYS A 108 11.25 -14.09 1.71
CA LYS A 108 11.02 -15.06 2.79
C LYS A 108 11.29 -14.42 4.15
N THR A 109 10.47 -14.79 5.14
CA THR A 109 10.63 -14.34 6.53
C THR A 109 11.99 -14.72 7.10
N HIS A 110 12.46 -15.95 6.84
CA HIS A 110 13.78 -16.40 7.28
C HIS A 110 14.90 -15.49 6.73
N ASP A 111 14.92 -15.25 5.42
CA ASP A 111 15.90 -14.39 4.77
C ASP A 111 15.81 -12.93 5.28
N THR A 112 14.61 -12.47 5.62
CA THR A 112 14.39 -11.14 6.24
C THR A 112 15.17 -11.03 7.55
N HIS A 113 15.04 -12.02 8.44
CA HIS A 113 15.78 -12.03 9.72
C HIS A 113 17.29 -12.14 9.53
N VAL A 114 17.75 -12.97 8.57
CA VAL A 114 19.17 -13.11 8.24
C VAL A 114 19.74 -11.78 7.75
N ILE A 115 19.07 -11.13 6.79
CA ILE A 115 19.48 -9.83 6.22
C ILE A 115 19.45 -8.73 7.30
N ALA A 116 18.38 -8.65 8.10
CA ALA A 116 18.27 -7.66 9.17
C ALA A 116 19.40 -7.80 10.21
N THR A 117 19.73 -9.02 10.61
CA THR A 117 20.84 -9.29 11.53
C THR A 117 22.17 -8.84 10.94
N LYS A 118 22.43 -9.17 9.67
CA LYS A 118 23.69 -8.77 9.01
C LYS A 118 23.78 -7.26 8.81
N LEU A 119 22.67 -6.59 8.46
CA LEU A 119 22.61 -5.13 8.35
C LEU A 119 22.87 -4.44 9.69
N ARG A 120 22.21 -4.87 10.78
CA ARG A 120 22.46 -4.32 12.12
C ARG A 120 23.93 -4.43 12.51
N LYS A 121 24.53 -5.60 12.26
CA LYS A 121 25.97 -5.82 12.48
C LYS A 121 26.84 -4.90 11.62
N HIS A 122 26.54 -4.78 10.32
CA HIS A 122 27.28 -3.90 9.41
C HIS A 122 27.25 -2.44 9.85
N LEU A 123 26.12 -2.01 10.41
CA LEU A 123 25.88 -0.65 10.86
C LEU A 123 26.32 -0.38 12.31
N GLY A 124 26.84 -1.38 13.02
CA GLY A 124 27.29 -1.23 14.41
C GLY A 124 26.15 -1.15 15.45
N PHE A 125 24.93 -1.57 15.10
CA PHE A 125 23.78 -1.64 16.01
C PHE A 125 23.68 -2.97 16.77
N GLU A 126 24.81 -3.60 17.08
CA GLU A 126 24.80 -4.87 17.83
C GLU A 126 24.27 -4.62 19.26
N GLY A 127 23.26 -5.40 19.67
CA GLY A 127 22.82 -5.45 21.06
C GLY A 127 21.92 -4.32 21.55
N THR A 128 21.29 -3.53 20.67
CA THR A 128 20.12 -2.70 21.07
C THR A 128 18.83 -3.50 20.91
N PRO A 129 18.22 -4.02 21.99
CA PRO A 129 16.82 -4.36 21.98
C PRO A 129 16.01 -3.05 21.97
N GLU A 130 14.94 -3.02 21.18
CA GLU A 130 13.77 -2.19 21.55
C GLU A 130 12.95 -2.93 22.61
#